data_AF-A0A5N5SP59-F1
#
_entry.id   AF-A0A5N5SP59-F1
#
_cell.length_a   1.000
_cell.length_b   1.000
_cell.length_c   1.000
_cell.angle_alpha   90.00
_cell.angle_beta   90.00
_cell.angle_gamma   90.00
#
_symmetry.space_group_name_H-M   'P 1'
#
loop_
_entity.id
_entity.type
_entity.pdbx_description
1 polymer ?
#
loop_
_entity_poly.entity_id
_entity_poly.type
_entity_poly.pdbx_seq_one_letter_code
_entity_poly.pdbx_strand_id
1 'polypeptide(L)'
;MIVDKLSHIYGLPGVYVATMIASTLSTFSSVLNAMVALIWRDFFCRFPVFANSEPIISAVINKVLTLIVGCGFIAMAFVTSKAGSIIQLVLSVGGIIFGSVLGIFVLGMCFPKSNWKGAWCGFTGSVDIFSMVQSLRKLSYSTSLCENMTIYNWTLLKMENPMTNFTDEILFLNNEHSDVNEDLSMEGSLIFLFRSFSMYFFDISYTLYSVIAPLLSIIIGVIVSYLTRDKETHEVPTELLSPIILRFYGKKYLIVK
;
A
#
# COMPACT_ATOMS: atom_id res chain seq x y z
N MET A 1 6.32 23.57 19.38
CA MET A 1 7.16 22.37 19.17
C MET A 1 7.75 21.90 20.49
N ILE A 2 8.16 20.63 20.60
CA ILE A 2 8.85 20.07 21.79
C ILE A 2 10.09 20.92 22.16
N VAL A 3 10.76 21.47 21.15
CA VAL A 3 11.89 22.41 21.26
C VAL A 3 11.55 23.64 22.12
N ASP A 4 10.33 24.19 22.02
CA ASP A 4 9.90 25.37 22.78
C ASP A 4 9.66 25.03 24.26
N LYS A 5 9.24 23.80 24.55
CA LYS A 5 9.04 23.31 25.92
C LYS A 5 10.36 23.01 26.63
N LEU A 6 11.41 22.69 25.88
CA LEU A 6 12.76 22.40 26.38
C LEU A 6 13.65 23.66 26.41
N SER A 7 13.17 24.79 25.87
CA SER A 7 13.92 26.05 25.75
C SER A 7 14.36 26.65 27.09
N HIS A 8 13.72 26.25 28.19
CA HIS A 8 14.07 26.66 29.55
C HIS A 8 15.47 26.17 30.00
N ILE A 9 16.01 25.11 29.38
CA ILE A 9 17.33 24.56 29.69
C ILE A 9 18.25 24.77 28.49
N TYR A 10 19.23 25.67 28.64
CA TYR A 10 20.22 25.94 27.60
C TYR A 10 20.96 24.66 27.19
N GLY A 11 21.07 24.42 25.88
CA GLY A 11 21.73 23.24 25.30
C GLY A 11 20.81 22.02 25.08
N LEU A 12 19.73 21.88 25.84
CA LEU A 12 18.81 20.73 25.72
C LEU A 12 18.06 20.67 24.37
N PRO A 13 17.59 21.80 23.79
CA PRO A 13 17.06 21.83 22.42
C PRO A 13 18.05 21.33 21.37
N GLY A 14 19.35 21.64 21.54
CA GLY A 14 20.41 21.22 20.62
C GLY A 14 20.66 19.71 20.66
N VAL A 15 20.73 19.15 21.87
CA VAL A 15 20.86 17.68 22.07
C VAL A 15 19.65 16.93 21.50
N TYR A 16 18.44 17.46 21.68
CA TYR A 16 17.22 16.89 21.13
C TYR A 16 17.26 16.80 19.59
N VAL A 17 17.57 17.91 18.90
CA VAL A 17 17.65 17.94 17.43
C VAL A 17 18.79 17.05 16.93
N ALA A 18 19.96 17.07 17.59
CA ALA A 18 21.09 16.21 17.24
C ALA A 18 20.71 14.72 17.32
N THR A 19 19.98 14.31 18.35
CA THR A 19 19.51 12.93 18.53
C THR A 19 18.51 12.53 17.45
N MET A 20 17.54 13.39 17.11
CA MET A 20 16.57 13.12 16.04
C MET A 20 17.23 12.98 14.66
N ILE A 21 18.20 13.83 14.36
CA ILE A 21 18.94 13.76 13.10
C ILE A 21 19.77 12.47 13.07
N ALA A 22 20.49 12.15 14.16
CA ALA A 22 21.28 10.93 14.26
C ALA A 22 20.44 9.65 14.12
N SER A 23 19.27 9.56 14.78
CA SER A 23 18.37 8.40 14.68
C SER A 23 17.83 8.22 13.26
N THR A 24 17.49 9.33 12.60
CA THR A 24 17.00 9.32 11.22
C THR A 24 18.09 8.86 10.26
N LEU A 25 19.30 9.44 10.35
CA LEU A 25 20.44 9.06 9.49
C LEU A 25 20.87 7.60 9.69
N SER A 26 20.80 7.06 10.91
CA SER A 26 21.09 5.64 11.18
C SER A 26 20.11 4.70 10.47
N THR A 27 18.82 5.04 10.50
CA THR A 27 17.78 4.28 9.79
C THR A 27 17.99 4.37 8.28
N PHE A 28 18.22 5.58 7.75
CA PHE A 28 18.50 5.80 6.33
C PHE A 28 19.72 5.03 5.83
N SER A 29 20.81 5.02 6.61
CA SER A 29 22.02 4.27 6.26
C SER A 29 21.74 2.77 6.16
N SER A 30 20.96 2.22 7.10
CA SER A 30 20.59 0.79 7.09
C SER A 30 19.73 0.44 5.87
N VAL A 31 18.76 1.28 5.51
CA VAL A 31 17.91 1.08 4.32
C VAL A 31 18.72 1.15 3.03
N LEU A 32 19.61 2.14 2.89
CA LEU A 32 20.49 2.27 1.73
C LEU A 32 21.40 1.05 1.56
N ASN A 33 22.06 0.63 2.64
CA ASN A 33 22.95 -0.53 2.62
C ASN A 33 22.18 -1.80 2.27
N ALA A 34 20.97 -1.99 2.82
CA ALA A 34 20.12 -3.13 2.50
C ALA A 34 19.66 -3.12 1.04
N MET A 35 19.21 -1.97 0.50
CA MET A 35 18.80 -1.87 -0.89
C MET A 35 19.94 -2.15 -1.87
N VAL A 36 21.13 -1.62 -1.60
CA VAL A 36 22.33 -1.86 -2.41
C VAL A 36 22.68 -3.34 -2.40
N ALA A 37 22.61 -3.99 -1.23
CA ALA A 37 22.83 -5.44 -1.11
C ALA A 37 21.77 -6.25 -1.86
N LEU A 38 20.49 -5.85 -1.82
CA LEU A 38 19.40 -6.48 -2.57
C LEU A 38 19.62 -6.34 -4.07
N ILE A 39 19.92 -5.13 -4.57
CA ILE A 39 20.20 -4.90 -5.99
C ILE A 39 21.39 -5.73 -6.44
N TRP A 40 22.45 -5.79 -5.64
CA TRP A 40 23.62 -6.61 -5.93
C TRP A 40 23.24 -8.09 -6.04
N ARG A 41 22.50 -8.62 -5.07
CA ARG A 41 22.11 -10.04 -5.01
C ARG A 41 21.10 -10.42 -6.10
N ASP A 42 20.11 -9.58 -6.36
CA ASP A 42 19.00 -9.89 -7.26
C ASP A 42 19.35 -9.64 -8.73
N PHE A 43 20.16 -8.61 -9.03
CA PHE A 43 20.52 -8.24 -10.40
C PHE A 43 21.96 -8.56 -10.77
N PHE A 44 22.94 -8.14 -9.98
CA PHE A 44 24.36 -8.26 -10.35
C PHE A 44 24.84 -9.71 -10.26
N CYS A 45 24.50 -10.44 -9.19
CA CYS A 45 24.86 -11.86 -9.05
C CYS A 45 24.21 -12.78 -10.10
N ARG A 46 23.20 -12.32 -10.84
CA ARG A 46 22.64 -13.04 -12.00
C ARG A 46 23.68 -13.20 -13.12
N PHE A 47 24.66 -12.30 -13.19
CA PHE A 47 25.72 -12.31 -14.19
C PHE A 47 27.01 -12.91 -13.59
N PRO A 48 27.61 -13.94 -14.21
CA PRO A 48 28.77 -14.65 -13.67
C PRO A 48 30.00 -13.74 -13.51
N VAL A 49 30.09 -12.67 -14.30
CA VAL A 49 31.17 -11.66 -14.24
C VAL A 49 31.18 -10.90 -12.92
N PHE A 50 30.00 -10.58 -12.37
CA PHE A 50 29.88 -9.85 -11.10
C PHE A 50 29.84 -10.79 -9.89
N ALA A 51 29.33 -12.01 -10.06
CA ALA A 51 29.33 -13.03 -9.01
C ALA A 51 30.74 -13.45 -8.56
N ASN A 52 31.70 -13.52 -9.49
CA ASN A 52 33.11 -13.86 -9.22
C ASN A 52 34.03 -12.63 -9.16
N SER A 53 33.47 -11.44 -9.00
CA SER A 53 34.27 -10.20 -8.99
C SER A 53 35.14 -10.11 -7.73
N GLU A 54 36.29 -9.46 -7.87
CA GLU A 54 37.21 -9.20 -6.76
C GLU A 54 36.53 -8.30 -5.71
N PRO A 55 36.70 -8.56 -4.40
CA PRO A 55 35.97 -7.85 -3.33
C PRO A 55 36.19 -6.32 -3.36
N ILE A 56 37.34 -5.87 -3.84
CA ILE A 56 37.67 -4.45 -4.00
C ILE A 56 36.78 -3.81 -5.07
N ILE A 57 36.59 -4.47 -6.21
CA ILE A 57 35.78 -3.99 -7.32
C ILE A 57 34.30 -3.97 -6.90
N SER A 58 33.82 -5.03 -6.25
CA SER A 58 32.44 -5.09 -5.73
C SER A 58 32.17 -3.99 -4.70
N ALA A 59 33.14 -3.67 -3.85
CA ALA A 59 33.01 -2.58 -2.87
C ALA A 59 32.90 -1.21 -3.54
N VAL A 60 33.68 -0.94 -4.59
CA VAL A 60 33.60 0.32 -5.35
C VAL A 60 32.24 0.43 -6.05
N ILE A 61 31.77 -0.64 -6.70
CA ILE A 61 30.47 -0.64 -7.38
C ILE A 61 29.34 -0.42 -6.38
N ASN A 62 29.37 -1.09 -5.22
CA ASN A 62 28.37 -0.92 -4.18
C ASN A 62 28.37 0.51 -3.60
N LYS A 63 29.53 1.17 -3.47
CA LYS A 63 29.59 2.60 -3.08
C LYS A 63 28.94 3.50 -4.13
N VAL A 64 29.22 3.28 -5.42
CA VAL A 64 28.58 4.04 -6.51
C VAL A 64 27.07 3.79 -6.54
N LEU A 65 26.65 2.54 -6.35
CA LEU A 65 25.24 2.17 -6.29
C LEU A 65 24.52 2.81 -5.10
N THR A 66 25.18 2.88 -3.95
CA THR A 66 24.68 3.60 -2.76
C THR A 66 24.44 5.07 -3.08
N LEU A 67 25.35 5.70 -3.82
CA LEU A 67 25.21 7.11 -4.23
C LEU A 67 24.03 7.29 -5.19
N ILE A 68 23.84 6.40 -6.17
CA ILE A 68 22.71 6.46 -7.12
C ILE A 68 21.37 6.30 -6.39
N VAL A 69 21.24 5.29 -5.52
CA VAL A 69 20.01 5.07 -4.73
C VAL A 69 19.75 6.25 -3.79
N GLY A 70 20.80 6.80 -3.16
CA GLY A 70 20.70 8.00 -2.32
C GLY A 70 20.19 9.23 -3.09
N CYS A 71 20.72 9.48 -4.29
CA CYS A 71 20.20 10.53 -5.17
C CYS A 71 18.71 10.30 -5.52
N GLY A 72 18.29 9.04 -5.72
CA GLY A 72 16.89 8.68 -5.91
C GLY A 72 15.99 9.07 -4.74
N PHE A 73 16.43 8.84 -3.49
CA PHE A 73 15.68 9.27 -2.31
C PHE A 73 15.59 10.80 -2.18
N ILE A 74 16.67 11.52 -2.52
CA ILE A 74 16.65 12.99 -2.54
C ILE A 74 15.63 13.50 -3.58
N ALA A 75 15.61 12.90 -4.77
CA ALA A 75 14.62 13.24 -5.80
C ALA A 75 13.18 12.97 -5.32
N MET A 76 12.93 11.84 -4.65
CA MET A 76 11.62 11.50 -4.09
C MET A 76 11.20 12.45 -2.96
N ALA A 77 12.16 12.98 -2.17
CA ALA A 77 11.88 13.99 -1.16
C ALA A 77 11.32 15.29 -1.77
N PHE A 78 11.85 15.72 -2.93
CA PHE A 78 11.30 16.87 -3.68
C PHE A 78 9.90 16.62 -4.25
N VAL A 79 9.56 15.38 -4.58
CA VAL A 79 8.19 15.04 -5.00
C VAL A 79 7.25 15.10 -3.81
N THR A 80 7.68 14.56 -2.67
CA THR A 80 6.88 14.49 -1.44
C THR A 80 6.66 15.86 -0.81
N SER A 81 7.55 16.84 -1.03
CA SER A 81 7.38 18.21 -0.55
C SER A 81 6.15 18.92 -1.14
N LYS A 82 5.60 18.42 -2.25
CA LYS A 82 4.35 18.91 -2.86
C LYS A 82 3.09 18.24 -2.31
N ALA A 83 3.23 17.24 -1.43
CA ALA A 83 2.09 16.56 -0.82
C ALA A 83 1.53 17.37 0.37
N GLY A 84 0.21 17.39 0.53
CA GLY A 84 -0.43 18.13 1.63
C GLY A 84 -0.13 17.56 3.02
N SER A 85 -0.21 16.23 3.19
CA SER A 85 0.08 15.55 4.46
C SER A 85 1.06 14.39 4.25
N ILE A 86 2.28 14.54 4.76
CA ILE A 86 3.35 13.52 4.66
C ILE A 86 2.99 12.29 5.49
N ILE A 87 2.45 12.49 6.70
CA ILE A 87 2.09 11.39 7.59
C ILE A 87 1.01 10.52 6.95
N GLN A 88 0.00 11.15 6.35
CA GLN A 88 -1.05 10.44 5.64
C GLN A 88 -0.48 9.65 4.45
N LEU A 89 0.42 10.27 3.67
CA LEU A 89 1.04 9.63 2.51
C LEU A 89 1.87 8.40 2.91
N VAL A 90 2.68 8.50 3.97
CA VAL A 90 3.50 7.37 4.45
C VAL A 90 2.62 6.24 4.98
N LEU A 91 1.59 6.55 5.76
CA LEU A 91 0.66 5.53 6.29
C LEU A 91 -0.16 4.86 5.19
N SER A 92 -0.65 5.62 4.21
CA SER A 92 -1.47 5.06 3.14
C SER A 92 -0.62 4.25 2.15
N VAL A 93 0.38 4.87 1.53
CA VAL A 93 1.21 4.24 0.48
C VAL A 93 2.06 3.12 1.08
N GLY A 94 2.69 3.37 2.24
CA GLY A 94 3.47 2.35 2.94
C GLY A 94 2.59 1.17 3.37
N GLY A 95 1.43 1.44 3.96
CA GLY A 95 0.48 0.41 4.37
C GLY A 95 0.01 -0.47 3.21
N ILE A 96 -0.29 0.12 2.05
CA ILE A 96 -0.69 -0.62 0.85
C ILE A 96 0.46 -1.49 0.33
N ILE A 97 1.64 -0.91 0.10
CA ILE A 97 2.77 -1.65 -0.49
C ILE A 97 3.23 -2.79 0.43
N PHE A 98 3.55 -2.48 1.69
CA PHE A 98 4.03 -3.49 2.64
C PHE A 98 2.93 -4.49 3.00
N GLY A 99 1.68 -4.06 3.06
CA GLY A 99 0.53 -4.92 3.26
C GLY A 99 0.33 -5.91 2.12
N SER A 100 0.40 -5.48 0.86
CA SER A 100 0.28 -6.36 -0.29
C SER A 100 1.43 -7.39 -0.38
N VAL A 101 2.67 -6.97 -0.08
CA VAL A 101 3.82 -7.90 0.01
C VAL A 101 3.60 -8.95 1.10
N LEU A 102 3.13 -8.54 2.27
CA LEU A 102 2.78 -9.46 3.35
C LEU A 102 1.68 -10.44 2.92
N GLY A 103 0.66 -9.97 2.19
CA GLY A 103 -0.42 -10.80 1.67
C GLY A 103 0.07 -11.92 0.76
N ILE A 104 1.01 -11.63 -0.14
CA ILE A 104 1.59 -12.62 -1.05
C ILE A 104 2.49 -13.61 -0.30
N PHE A 105 3.24 -13.13 0.69
CA PHE A 105 4.05 -14.01 1.52
C PHE A 105 3.17 -15.00 2.30
N VAL A 106 2.07 -14.52 2.89
CA VAL A 106 1.07 -15.37 3.56
C VAL A 106 0.39 -16.30 2.56
N LEU A 107 0.08 -15.84 1.35
CA LEU A 107 -0.48 -16.68 0.28
C LEU A 107 0.44 -17.87 -0.04
N GLY A 108 1.74 -17.62 -0.22
CA GLY A 108 2.74 -18.65 -0.49
C GLY A 108 2.93 -19.64 0.67
N MET A 109 2.92 -19.16 1.92
CA MET A 109 3.05 -20.02 3.09
C MET A 109 1.80 -20.86 3.38
N CYS A 110 0.60 -20.30 3.17
CA CYS A 110 -0.67 -20.90 3.58
C CYS A 110 -1.36 -21.72 2.48
N PHE A 111 -1.12 -21.41 1.21
CA PHE A 111 -1.79 -22.05 0.09
C PHE A 111 -0.77 -22.77 -0.80
N PRO A 112 -0.52 -24.07 -0.58
CA PRO A 112 0.44 -24.86 -1.38
C PRO A 112 0.07 -24.96 -2.87
N LYS A 113 -1.15 -24.55 -3.23
CA LYS A 113 -1.67 -24.53 -4.60
C LYS A 113 -1.61 -23.14 -5.25
N SER A 114 -0.89 -22.19 -4.65
CA SER A 114 -0.73 -20.85 -5.21
C SER A 114 0.32 -20.85 -6.32
N ASN A 115 0.02 -20.15 -7.43
CA ASN A 115 0.91 -20.03 -8.58
C ASN A 115 1.58 -18.66 -8.63
N TRP A 116 2.74 -18.55 -9.29
CA TRP A 116 3.44 -17.28 -9.47
C TRP A 116 2.57 -16.21 -10.16
N LYS A 117 1.71 -16.62 -11.13
CA LYS A 117 0.74 -15.73 -11.78
C LYS A 117 -0.27 -15.16 -10.79
N GLY A 118 -0.78 -15.99 -9.87
CA GLY A 118 -1.72 -15.56 -8.82
C GLY A 118 -1.07 -14.62 -7.81
N ALA A 119 0.19 -14.87 -7.44
CA ALA A 119 0.97 -13.96 -6.59
C ALA A 119 1.14 -12.57 -7.23
N TRP A 120 1.51 -12.50 -8.51
CA TRP A 120 1.64 -11.22 -9.22
C TRP A 120 0.30 -10.49 -9.37
N CYS A 121 -0.77 -11.18 -9.79
CA CYS A 121 -2.09 -10.57 -9.90
C CYS A 121 -2.64 -10.12 -8.53
N GLY A 122 -2.34 -10.87 -7.46
CA GLY A 122 -2.68 -10.48 -6.10
C GLY A 122 -1.95 -9.23 -5.64
N PHE A 123 -0.66 -9.06 -6.01
CA PHE A 123 0.09 -7.83 -5.76
C PHE A 123 -0.54 -6.65 -6.49
N THR A 124 -0.56 -6.72 -7.82
CA THR A 124 -0.95 -5.59 -8.66
C THR A 124 -2.41 -5.25 -8.47
N GLY A 125 -3.30 -6.26 -8.46
CA GLY A 125 -4.74 -6.05 -8.27
C GLY A 125 -5.07 -5.36 -6.94
N SER A 126 -4.37 -5.71 -5.85
CA SER A 126 -4.58 -5.02 -4.57
C SER A 126 -4.12 -3.56 -4.63
N VAL A 127 -2.94 -3.29 -5.20
CA VAL A 127 -2.39 -1.93 -5.32
C VAL A 127 -3.27 -1.07 -6.25
N ASP A 128 -3.72 -1.62 -7.37
CA ASP A 128 -4.54 -0.93 -8.37
C ASP A 128 -5.91 -0.54 -7.81
N ILE A 129 -6.57 -1.45 -7.07
CA ILE A 129 -7.84 -1.15 -6.39
C ILE A 129 -7.67 0.00 -5.39
N PHE A 130 -6.62 -0.04 -4.56
CA PHE A 130 -6.37 1.04 -3.60
C PHE A 130 -5.91 2.35 -4.26
N SER A 131 -5.22 2.29 -5.39
CA SER A 131 -4.88 3.45 -6.21
C SER A 131 -6.14 4.11 -6.78
N MET A 132 -7.06 3.30 -7.31
CA MET A 132 -8.37 3.75 -7.81
C MET A 132 -9.18 4.43 -6.70
N VAL A 133 -9.30 3.79 -5.52
CA VAL A 133 -10.02 4.37 -4.38
C VAL A 133 -9.41 5.70 -3.91
N GLN A 134 -8.07 5.82 -3.91
CA GLN A 134 -7.39 7.08 -3.57
C GLN A 134 -7.57 8.18 -4.63
N SER A 135 -7.66 7.82 -5.92
CA SER A 135 -7.97 8.77 -6.99
C SER A 135 -9.37 9.35 -6.82
N LEU A 136 -10.35 8.51 -6.47
CA LEU A 136 -11.72 8.93 -6.19
C LEU A 136 -11.81 9.82 -4.93
N ARG A 137 -10.95 9.63 -3.92
CA ARG A 137 -10.86 10.54 -2.75
C ARG A 137 -10.53 11.99 -3.14
N LYS A 138 -9.67 12.20 -4.13
CA LYS A 138 -9.29 13.56 -4.58
C LYS A 138 -10.46 14.29 -5.25
N LEU A 139 -11.42 13.56 -5.82
CA LEU A 139 -12.61 14.14 -6.46
C LEU A 139 -13.66 14.64 -5.44
N SER A 140 -13.69 14.08 -4.22
CA SER A 140 -14.67 14.43 -3.18
C SER A 140 -14.26 15.58 -2.25
N TYR A 141 -13.10 16.21 -2.46
CA TYR A 141 -12.69 17.39 -1.69
C TYR A 141 -12.69 18.66 -2.57
N SER A 142 -13.86 19.03 -3.09
CA SER A 142 -14.16 20.44 -3.33
C SER A 142 -14.63 21.04 -2.00
N THR A 143 -13.70 21.48 -1.15
CA THR A 143 -14.01 22.23 0.07
C THR A 143 -14.20 23.73 -0.22
N SER A 144 -14.74 24.09 -1.37
CA SER A 144 -15.06 25.50 -1.68
C SER A 144 -16.29 26.01 -0.92
N LEU A 145 -17.01 25.16 -0.18
CA LEU A 145 -18.27 25.50 0.51
C LEU A 145 -18.25 25.20 2.02
N CYS A 146 -17.07 25.11 2.64
CA CYS A 146 -16.95 24.94 4.09
C CYS A 146 -16.08 26.03 4.73
N GLU A 147 -16.31 27.29 4.35
CA GLU A 147 -15.64 28.41 5.00
C GLU A 147 -16.45 29.02 6.17
N ASN A 148 -17.69 28.59 6.44
CA ASN A 148 -18.48 29.15 7.56
C ASN A 148 -19.52 28.18 8.13
N MET A 149 -19.09 27.12 8.82
CA MET A 149 -19.99 26.40 9.74
C MET A 149 -19.38 26.33 11.13
N THR A 150 -19.81 27.25 11.98
CA THR A 150 -19.56 27.20 13.41
C THR A 150 -20.42 26.12 14.07
N ILE A 151 -19.88 25.52 15.14
CA ILE A 151 -20.38 24.33 15.83
C ILE A 151 -21.82 24.46 16.37
N TYR A 152 -22.37 25.68 16.45
CA TYR A 152 -23.70 25.94 17.00
C TYR A 152 -24.88 25.54 16.10
N ASN A 153 -24.69 25.40 14.77
CA ASN A 153 -25.79 25.03 13.86
C ASN A 153 -25.99 23.50 13.70
N TRP A 154 -25.00 22.69 14.09
CA TRP A 154 -25.04 21.24 13.91
C TRP A 154 -26.05 20.55 14.84
N THR A 155 -26.32 21.15 16.01
CA THR A 155 -27.28 20.61 16.99
C THR A 155 -28.73 20.91 16.62
N LEU A 156 -29.00 21.98 15.87
CA LEU A 156 -30.36 22.41 15.51
C LEU A 156 -30.90 21.60 14.31
N LEU A 157 -30.04 21.26 13.34
CA LEU A 157 -30.42 20.44 12.18
C LEU A 157 -30.77 18.98 12.53
N LYS A 158 -30.30 18.47 13.68
CA LYS A 158 -30.55 17.07 14.09
C LYS A 158 -31.87 16.88 14.85
N MET A 159 -32.55 17.97 15.24
CA MET A 159 -33.81 17.91 16.00
C MET A 159 -35.06 18.11 15.14
N GLU A 160 -34.96 18.54 13.88
CA GLU A 160 -36.16 18.87 13.10
C GLU A 160 -36.63 17.79 12.10
N ASN A 161 -35.85 16.73 11.83
CA ASN A 161 -36.30 15.67 10.92
C ASN A 161 -35.89 14.26 11.38
N PRO A 162 -36.68 13.57 12.22
CA PRO A 162 -36.57 12.13 12.36
C PRO A 162 -37.22 11.50 11.11
N MET A 163 -36.43 10.82 10.29
CA MET A 163 -36.86 9.94 9.20
C MET A 163 -37.56 10.62 8.01
N THR A 164 -36.79 11.02 6.98
CA THR A 164 -37.31 11.15 5.62
C THR A 164 -36.40 10.48 4.60
N ASN A 165 -37.04 9.59 3.86
CA ASN A 165 -36.59 8.63 2.84
C ASN A 165 -35.45 9.05 1.89
N PHE A 166 -34.74 8.01 1.45
CA PHE A 166 -33.72 7.85 0.39
C PHE A 166 -33.96 8.53 -0.99
N THR A 167 -34.96 9.40 -1.13
CA THR A 167 -35.38 9.97 -2.41
C THR A 167 -34.73 11.32 -2.75
N ASP A 168 -34.26 12.09 -1.76
CA ASP A 168 -33.75 13.44 -2.01
C ASP A 168 -32.33 13.47 -2.59
N GLU A 169 -31.57 12.38 -2.45
CA GLU A 169 -30.25 12.23 -3.08
C GLU A 169 -30.35 12.02 -4.61
N ILE A 170 -31.51 11.58 -5.11
CA ILE A 170 -31.77 11.40 -6.55
C ILE A 170 -32.14 12.73 -7.22
N LEU A 171 -32.75 13.67 -6.50
CA LEU A 171 -33.30 14.91 -7.08
C LEU A 171 -32.23 15.96 -7.41
N PHE A 172 -31.05 15.88 -6.79
CA PHE A 172 -29.92 16.78 -7.09
C PHE A 172 -29.15 16.41 -8.37
N LEU A 173 -29.35 15.22 -8.95
CA LEU A 173 -28.68 14.80 -10.19
C LEU A 173 -29.47 15.15 -11.46
N ASN A 174 -30.74 15.53 -11.36
CA ASN A 174 -31.59 15.73 -12.54
C ASN A 174 -31.53 17.13 -13.16
N ASN A 175 -30.85 18.10 -12.54
CA ASN A 175 -30.89 19.50 -12.97
C ASN A 175 -29.65 20.03 -13.71
N GLU A 176 -28.67 19.18 -14.05
CA GLU A 176 -27.68 19.52 -15.09
C GLU A 176 -28.03 18.75 -16.38
N HIS A 177 -28.89 19.38 -17.17
CA HIS A 177 -29.31 18.89 -18.48
C HIS A 177 -28.27 19.28 -19.54
N SER A 178 -27.49 18.31 -20.02
CA SER A 178 -27.04 18.29 -21.41
C SER A 178 -26.72 16.87 -21.87
N ASP A 179 -27.64 16.37 -22.70
CA ASP A 179 -27.50 15.31 -23.72
C ASP A 179 -27.14 13.88 -23.25
N VAL A 180 -28.19 13.20 -22.78
CA VAL A 180 -28.29 11.74 -22.72
C VAL A 180 -28.40 11.19 -24.15
N ASN A 181 -27.30 10.66 -24.69
CA ASN A 181 -27.37 9.47 -25.53
C ASN A 181 -26.98 8.28 -24.66
N GLU A 182 -28.02 7.53 -24.31
CA GLU A 182 -28.05 6.38 -23.44
C GLU A 182 -27.46 5.16 -24.17
N ASP A 183 -26.13 5.04 -24.16
CA ASP A 183 -25.48 3.74 -24.28
C ASP A 183 -25.13 3.28 -22.86
N LEU A 184 -26.05 2.54 -22.24
CA LEU A 184 -25.86 1.89 -20.95
C LEU A 184 -24.78 0.80 -21.10
N SER A 185 -23.51 1.20 -21.16
CA SER A 185 -22.38 0.29 -21.17
C SER A 185 -22.24 -0.34 -19.78
N MET A 186 -21.88 -1.63 -19.74
CA MET A 186 -21.55 -2.38 -18.51
C MET A 186 -20.52 -1.68 -17.60
N GLU A 187 -19.81 -0.69 -18.16
CA GLU A 187 -18.83 0.17 -17.51
C GLU A 187 -19.46 1.12 -16.49
N GLY A 188 -20.64 1.70 -16.78
CA GLY A 188 -21.34 2.63 -15.87
C GLY A 188 -21.84 1.97 -14.58
N SER A 189 -22.35 0.73 -14.68
CA SER A 189 -22.84 -0.06 -13.54
C SER A 189 -21.70 -0.49 -12.61
N LEU A 190 -20.54 -0.86 -13.17
CA LEU A 190 -19.33 -1.14 -12.39
C LEU A 190 -18.86 0.10 -11.63
N ILE A 191 -18.80 1.25 -12.30
CA ILE A 191 -18.42 2.53 -11.68
C ILE A 191 -19.37 2.89 -10.52
N PHE A 192 -20.67 2.67 -10.67
CA PHE A 192 -21.66 2.94 -9.62
C PHE A 192 -21.53 2.00 -8.41
N LEU A 193 -21.31 0.70 -8.66
CA LEU A 193 -21.08 -0.30 -7.60
C LEU A 193 -19.76 -0.05 -6.88
N PHE A 194 -18.70 0.31 -7.62
CA PHE A 194 -17.43 0.75 -7.06
C PHE A 194 -17.56 2.04 -6.27
N ARG A 195 -18.40 3.01 -6.71
CA ARG A 195 -18.66 4.25 -5.97
C ARG A 195 -19.40 3.98 -4.65
N SER A 196 -20.37 3.07 -4.66
CA SER A 196 -21.10 2.62 -3.46
C SER A 196 -20.20 1.86 -2.49
N PHE A 197 -19.32 0.98 -2.99
CA PHE A 197 -18.31 0.31 -2.17
C PHE A 197 -17.27 1.30 -1.62
N SER A 198 -16.87 2.29 -2.44
CA SER A 198 -15.87 3.30 -2.08
C SER A 198 -16.33 4.21 -0.94
N MET A 199 -17.64 4.49 -0.81
CA MET A 199 -18.17 5.26 0.33
C MET A 199 -17.87 4.61 1.68
N TYR A 200 -18.01 3.29 1.81
CA TYR A 200 -17.64 2.58 3.04
C TYR A 200 -16.14 2.59 3.32
N PHE A 201 -15.31 2.68 2.27
CA PHE A 201 -13.86 2.81 2.41
C PHE A 201 -13.42 4.23 2.72
N PHE A 202 -14.22 5.27 2.46
CA PHE A 202 -13.83 6.66 2.68
C PHE A 202 -13.73 7.05 4.16
N ASP A 203 -14.53 6.44 5.02
CA ASP A 203 -14.52 6.68 6.48
C ASP A 203 -13.46 5.85 7.23
N ILE A 204 -12.80 4.91 6.56
CA ILE A 204 -11.79 4.05 7.16
C ILE A 204 -10.48 4.81 7.38
N SER A 205 -9.94 4.68 8.60
CA SER A 205 -8.64 5.23 8.99
C SER A 205 -7.50 4.65 8.12
N TYR A 206 -6.56 5.50 7.71
CA TYR A 206 -5.40 5.13 6.88
C TYR A 206 -4.56 3.99 7.46
N THR A 207 -4.54 3.82 8.78
CA THR A 207 -3.86 2.71 9.46
C THR A 207 -4.41 1.34 9.07
N LEU A 208 -5.71 1.24 8.78
CA LEU A 208 -6.36 -0.03 8.43
C LEU A 208 -6.00 -0.50 7.02
N TYR A 209 -5.43 0.36 6.17
CA TYR A 209 -4.97 -0.04 4.84
C TYR A 209 -3.90 -1.14 4.92
N SER A 210 -3.05 -1.11 5.95
CA SER A 210 -2.06 -2.16 6.19
C SER A 210 -2.67 -3.53 6.48
N VAL A 211 -3.93 -3.60 6.89
CA VAL A 211 -4.64 -4.86 7.20
C VAL A 211 -5.53 -5.29 6.02
N ILE A 212 -6.16 -4.33 5.34
CA ILE A 212 -7.07 -4.66 4.23
C ILE A 212 -6.28 -5.01 2.97
N ALA A 213 -5.14 -4.36 2.70
CA ALA A 213 -4.26 -4.69 1.57
C ALA A 213 -3.82 -6.17 1.53
N PRO A 214 -3.30 -6.78 2.62
CA PRO A 214 -2.92 -8.19 2.59
C PRO A 214 -4.12 -9.11 2.38
N LEU A 215 -5.28 -8.82 3.00
CA LEU A 215 -6.49 -9.64 2.83
C LEU A 215 -6.97 -9.63 1.39
N LEU A 216 -7.03 -8.45 0.76
CA LEU A 216 -7.42 -8.30 -0.63
C LEU A 216 -6.43 -9.01 -1.56
N SER A 217 -5.13 -8.87 -1.29
CA SER A 217 -4.08 -9.56 -2.05
C SER A 217 -4.20 -11.09 -1.97
N ILE A 218 -4.50 -11.63 -0.78
CA ILE A 218 -4.75 -13.07 -0.60
C ILE A 218 -6.00 -13.51 -1.36
N ILE A 219 -7.12 -12.77 -1.26
CA ILE A 219 -8.37 -13.13 -1.94
C ILE A 219 -8.16 -13.18 -3.46
N ILE A 220 -7.61 -12.12 -4.05
CA ILE A 220 -7.33 -12.05 -5.49
C ILE A 220 -6.33 -13.14 -5.89
N GLY A 221 -5.26 -13.30 -5.11
CA GLY A 221 -4.23 -14.30 -5.38
C GLY A 221 -4.73 -15.73 -5.34
N VAL A 222 -5.64 -16.05 -4.41
CA VAL A 222 -6.32 -17.36 -4.34
C VAL A 222 -7.22 -17.56 -5.56
N ILE A 223 -8.08 -16.60 -5.89
CA ILE A 223 -9.00 -16.69 -7.04
C ILE A 223 -8.22 -16.91 -8.34
N VAL A 224 -7.22 -16.09 -8.62
CA VAL A 224 -6.41 -16.18 -9.85
C VAL A 224 -5.59 -17.47 -9.88
N SER A 225 -5.09 -17.93 -8.73
CA SER A 225 -4.38 -19.22 -8.63
C SER A 225 -5.30 -20.41 -8.94
N TYR A 226 -6.58 -20.35 -8.52
CA TYR A 226 -7.56 -21.39 -8.84
C TYR A 226 -7.95 -21.38 -10.33
N LEU A 227 -8.13 -20.19 -10.92
CA LEU A 227 -8.53 -20.04 -12.32
C LEU A 227 -7.39 -20.38 -13.30
N THR A 228 -6.16 -19.97 -12.98
CA THR A 228 -4.98 -20.15 -13.83
C THR A 228 -4.23 -21.45 -13.51
N ARG A 229 -4.96 -22.46 -13.02
CA ARG A 229 -4.35 -23.68 -12.55
C ARG A 229 -3.92 -24.54 -13.73
N ASP A 230 -2.62 -24.65 -13.92
CA ASP A 230 -2.06 -25.67 -14.80
C ASP A 230 -1.89 -27.00 -14.06
N LYS A 231 -2.09 -28.11 -14.77
CA LYS A 231 -2.06 -29.47 -14.18
C LYS A 231 -0.63 -29.97 -13.91
N GLU A 232 0.38 -29.31 -14.47
CA GLU A 232 1.81 -29.63 -14.33
C GLU A 232 2.51 -28.78 -13.25
N THR A 233 1.87 -28.58 -12.10
CA THR A 233 2.51 -27.84 -11.00
C THR A 233 3.53 -28.73 -10.30
N HIS A 234 4.82 -28.39 -10.44
CA HIS A 234 5.92 -28.99 -9.68
C HIS A 234 5.58 -29.01 -8.18
N GLU A 235 5.79 -30.16 -7.54
CA GLU A 235 5.50 -30.35 -6.13
C GLU A 235 6.29 -29.35 -5.29
N VAL A 236 5.58 -28.53 -4.50
CA VAL A 236 6.21 -27.53 -3.63
C VAL A 236 6.96 -28.27 -2.52
N PRO A 237 8.27 -28.00 -2.32
CA PRO A 237 9.03 -28.59 -1.23
C PRO A 237 8.33 -28.34 0.10
N THR A 238 8.15 -29.39 0.89
CA THR A 238 7.47 -29.34 2.20
C THR A 238 8.17 -28.43 3.21
N GLU A 239 9.45 -28.13 3.01
CA GLU A 239 10.25 -27.19 3.81
C GLU A 239 9.79 -25.72 3.71
N LEU A 240 9.08 -25.35 2.64
CA LEU A 240 8.60 -23.99 2.40
C LEU A 240 7.20 -23.72 2.98
N LEU A 241 6.54 -24.75 3.49
CA LEU A 241 5.18 -24.66 4.04
C LEU A 241 5.18 -24.43 5.55
N SER A 242 4.25 -23.61 6.04
CA SER A 242 4.09 -23.42 7.48
C SER A 242 3.69 -24.74 8.17
N PRO A 243 4.23 -25.04 9.37
CA PRO A 243 3.95 -26.28 10.11
C PRO A 243 2.46 -26.49 10.39
N ILE A 244 1.68 -25.42 10.44
CA ILE A 244 0.23 -25.46 10.63
C ILE A 244 -0.47 -26.08 9.40
N ILE A 245 -0.03 -25.73 8.18
CA ILE A 245 -0.61 -26.25 6.94
C ILE A 245 -0.13 -27.67 6.67
N LEU A 246 1.10 -28.00 7.04
CA LEU A 246 1.61 -29.39 7.03
C LEU A 246 0.74 -30.33 7.87
N ARG A 247 0.11 -29.87 8.95
CA ARG A 247 -0.81 -30.70 9.74
C ARG A 247 -2.10 -31.05 8.99
N PHE A 248 -2.58 -30.17 8.11
CA PHE A 248 -3.78 -30.37 7.29
C PHE A 248 -3.50 -31.08 5.95
N TYR A 249 -2.34 -30.82 5.33
CA TYR A 249 -1.95 -31.38 4.03
C TYR A 249 -0.96 -32.56 4.11
N GLY A 250 -0.34 -32.80 5.27
CA GLY A 250 0.77 -33.74 5.44
C GLY A 250 0.46 -35.18 5.06
N LYS A 251 -0.80 -35.62 5.10
CA LYS A 251 -1.16 -36.98 4.65
C LYS A 251 -0.96 -37.24 3.16
N LYS A 252 -0.90 -36.20 2.31
CA LYS A 252 -0.68 -36.36 0.85
C LYS A 252 0.78 -36.18 0.42
N TYR A 253 1.60 -35.46 1.19
CA TYR A 253 2.98 -35.10 0.83
C TYR A 253 4.05 -35.92 1.58
N LEU A 254 3.67 -36.76 2.54
CA LEU A 254 4.58 -37.69 3.25
C LEU A 254 4.82 -39.02 2.51
N ILE A 255 4.24 -39.23 1.31
CA ILE A 255 4.32 -40.50 0.58
C ILE A 255 5.51 -40.55 -0.39
N VAL A 256 6.15 -39.41 -0.69
CA VAL A 256 7.37 -39.39 -1.49
C VAL A 256 8.54 -39.08 -0.56
N LYS A 257 9.05 -40.14 0.07
CA LYS A 257 10.35 -40.12 0.74
C LYS A 257 11.17 -41.30 0.24
#